data_AF-A0A7Y2L6J1-F1
#
_entry.id   AF-A0A7Y2L6J1-F1
#
_cell.length_a   1.000
_cell.length_b   1.000
_cell.length_c   1.000
_cell.angle_alpha   90.00
_cell.angle_beta   90.00
_cell.angle_gamma   90.00
#
_symmetry.space_group_name_H-M   'P 1'
#
loop_
_entity.id
_entity.type
_entity.pdbx_description
1 polymer ?
#
loop_
_entity_poly.entity_id
_entity_poly.type
_entity_poly.pdbx_seq_one_letter_code
_entity_poly.pdbx_strand_id
1 'polypeptide(L)'
;MNYLKKIRLNKERQELDKLIIDFLNIGDYVSGTYEKLGKKINTDANKIRGVIDLLRLAGIIEVLYQTDDYVFYKIREGINKKEIIRGIQHK
;
A
#
# COMPACT_ATOMS: atom_id res chain seq x y z
N MET A 1 20.87 1.89 22.00
CA MET A 1 20.24 1.94 20.66
C MET A 1 20.98 2.99 19.83
N ASN A 2 21.66 2.59 18.74
CA ASN A 2 22.58 3.45 17.99
C ASN A 2 21.82 4.51 17.14
N TYR A 3 22.22 5.78 17.17
CA TYR A 3 21.52 6.89 16.50
C TYR A 3 21.32 6.65 15.00
N LEU A 4 22.31 6.04 14.34
CA LEU A 4 22.24 5.67 12.91
C LEU A 4 21.13 4.65 12.63
N LYS A 5 20.91 3.69 13.54
CA LYS A 5 19.84 2.69 13.42
C LYS A 5 18.46 3.35 13.53
N LYS A 6 18.30 4.36 14.39
CA LYS A 6 17.05 5.11 14.55
C LYS A 6 16.71 5.94 13.30
N ILE A 7 17.70 6.62 12.72
CA ILE A 7 17.53 7.40 11.49
C ILE A 7 17.11 6.50 10.32
N ARG A 8 17.78 5.34 10.17
CA ARG A 8 17.45 4.37 9.13
C ARG A 8 16.02 3.85 9.24
N LEU A 9 15.60 3.44 10.44
CA LEU A 9 14.24 2.96 10.69
C LEU A 9 13.18 4.03 10.38
N ASN A 10 13.45 5.29 10.72
CA ASN A 10 12.55 6.39 10.38
C ASN A 10 12.43 6.60 8.87
N LYS A 11 13.54 6.49 8.12
CA LYS A 11 13.53 6.62 6.67
C LYS A 11 12.77 5.47 5.99
N GLU A 12 13.04 4.23 6.40
CA GLU A 12 12.34 3.04 5.87
C GLU A 12 10.83 3.13 6.13
N ARG A 13 10.43 3.65 7.31
CA ARG A 13 9.02 3.89 7.63
C ARG A 13 8.39 4.96 6.74
N GLN A 14 9.06 6.10 6.53
CA GLN A 14 8.56 7.17 5.66
C GLN A 14 8.37 6.70 4.20
N GLU A 15 9.28 5.85 3.70
CA GLU A 15 9.17 5.25 2.38
C GLU A 15 7.95 4.32 2.25
N LEU A 16 7.69 3.51 3.28
CA LEU A 16 6.51 2.64 3.34
C LEU A 16 5.20 3.45 3.44
N ASP A 17 5.18 4.49 4.28
CA ASP A 17 4.02 5.37 4.46
C ASP A 17 3.64 6.05 3.15
N LYS A 18 4.63 6.58 2.41
CA LYS A 18 4.42 7.13 1.07
C LYS A 18 3.88 6.09 0.11
N LEU A 19 4.45 4.89 0.10
CA LEU A 19 4.03 3.81 -0.78
C LEU A 19 2.57 3.41 -0.55
N ILE A 20 2.13 3.32 0.70
CA ILE A 20 0.74 3.01 1.06
C ILE A 20 -0.20 4.13 0.57
N ILE A 21 0.17 5.40 0.76
CA ILE A 21 -0.62 6.54 0.29
C ILE A 21 -0.77 6.51 -1.23
N ASP A 22 0.34 6.36 -1.95
CA ASP A 22 0.34 6.31 -3.42
C ASP A 22 -0.53 5.15 -3.91
N PHE A 23 -0.46 4.00 -3.25
CA PHE A 23 -1.27 2.83 -3.58
C PHE A 23 -2.78 3.05 -3.34
N LEU A 24 -3.18 3.63 -2.20
CA LEU A 24 -4.59 3.97 -1.91
C LEU A 24 -5.15 5.03 -2.87
N ASN A 25 -4.29 5.86 -3.44
CA ASN A 25 -4.65 6.86 -4.44
C ASN A 25 -4.86 6.26 -5.85
N ILE A 26 -4.48 5.00 -6.10
CA ILE A 26 -4.75 4.34 -7.39
C ILE A 26 -6.26 4.25 -7.66
N GLY A 27 -7.06 3.96 -6.63
CA GLY A 27 -8.51 3.85 -6.75
C GLY A 27 -9.15 3.03 -5.63
N ASP A 28 -10.49 3.08 -5.56
CA ASP A 28 -11.26 2.27 -4.60
C ASP A 28 -11.51 0.85 -5.10
N TYR A 29 -11.52 0.68 -6.42
CA TYR A 29 -11.60 -0.59 -7.12
C TYR A 29 -10.44 -0.65 -8.10
N VAL A 30 -9.56 -1.62 -7.93
CA VAL A 30 -8.32 -1.69 -8.69
C VAL A 30 -8.09 -3.13 -9.12
N SER A 31 -7.92 -3.29 -10.41
CA SER A 31 -7.59 -4.57 -11.02
C SER A 31 -6.44 -4.40 -12.00
N GLY A 32 -5.55 -5.38 -12.05
CA GLY A 32 -4.40 -5.33 -12.93
C GLY A 32 -3.25 -6.20 -12.46
N THR A 33 -2.28 -6.35 -13.35
CA THR A 33 -1.03 -7.04 -13.03
C THR A 33 -0.20 -6.23 -12.03
N TYR A 34 0.53 -6.90 -11.14
CA TYR A 34 1.42 -6.24 -10.17
C TYR A 34 2.42 -5.30 -10.85
N GLU A 35 2.93 -5.64 -12.03
CA GLU A 35 3.81 -4.78 -12.83
C GLU A 35 3.13 -3.46 -13.26
N LYS A 36 1.91 -3.53 -13.80
CA LYS A 36 1.14 -2.35 -14.22
C LYS A 36 0.83 -1.44 -13.03
N LEU A 37 0.46 -2.02 -11.89
CA LEU A 37 0.22 -1.25 -10.67
C LEU A 37 1.52 -0.63 -10.15
N GLY A 38 2.62 -1.37 -10.22
CA GLY A 38 3.96 -0.90 -9.89
C GLY A 38 4.36 0.33 -10.69
N LYS A 39 4.17 0.28 -12.01
CA LYS A 39 4.44 1.41 -12.92
C LYS A 39 3.61 2.65 -12.60
N LYS A 40 2.34 2.50 -12.16
CA LYS A 40 1.48 3.66 -11.81
C LYS A 40 2.02 4.48 -10.64
N ILE A 41 2.71 3.85 -9.71
CA ILE A 41 3.26 4.51 -8.52
C ILE A 41 4.78 4.42 -8.43
N ASN A 42 5.43 4.17 -9.58
CA ASN A 42 6.89 4.07 -9.73
C ASN A 42 7.57 3.14 -8.71
N THR A 43 7.05 1.93 -8.56
CA THR A 43 7.56 0.90 -7.64
C THR A 43 7.58 -0.47 -8.29
N ASP A 44 8.29 -1.43 -7.70
CA ASP A 44 8.39 -2.79 -8.20
C ASP A 44 7.18 -3.67 -7.81
N ALA A 45 6.93 -4.72 -8.59
CA ALA A 45 5.80 -5.63 -8.40
C ALA A 45 5.80 -6.33 -7.03
N ASN A 46 6.97 -6.61 -6.46
CA ASN A 46 7.08 -7.28 -5.16
C ASN A 46 6.65 -6.35 -4.02
N LYS A 47 7.02 -5.06 -4.09
CA LYS A 47 6.52 -4.04 -3.17
C LYS A 47 5.01 -3.88 -3.27
N ILE A 48 4.43 -3.92 -4.48
CA ILE A 48 2.98 -3.89 -4.65
C ILE A 48 2.31 -5.08 -3.94
N ARG A 49 2.81 -6.30 -4.15
CA ARG A 49 2.31 -7.49 -3.43
C ARG A 49 2.35 -7.29 -1.93
N GLY A 50 3.49 -6.83 -1.39
CA GLY A 50 3.64 -6.57 0.04
C GLY A 50 2.64 -5.53 0.57
N VAL A 51 2.37 -4.45 -0.16
CA VAL A 51 1.37 -3.45 0.22
C VAL A 51 -0.04 -4.04 0.23
N ILE A 52 -0.39 -4.85 -0.76
CA ILE A 52 -1.69 -5.51 -0.82
C ILE A 52 -1.88 -6.45 0.37
N ASP A 53 -0.85 -7.25 0.68
CA ASP A 53 -0.90 -8.15 1.83
C ASP A 53 -1.05 -7.37 3.14
N LEU A 54 -0.31 -6.27 3.32
CA LEU A 54 -0.44 -5.40 4.49
C LEU A 54 -1.85 -4.80 4.61
N LEU A 55 -2.39 -4.23 3.53
CA LEU A 55 -3.71 -3.61 3.54
C LEU A 55 -4.84 -4.63 3.73
N ARG A 56 -4.67 -5.85 3.21
CA ARG A 56 -5.58 -6.97 3.42
C ARG A 56 -5.56 -7.42 4.88
N LEU A 57 -4.37 -7.61 5.46
CA LEU A 57 -4.20 -7.98 6.87
C LEU A 57 -4.74 -6.89 7.81
N ALA A 58 -4.59 -5.62 7.45
CA ALA A 58 -5.17 -4.49 8.17
C ALA A 58 -6.69 -4.36 7.99
N GLY A 59 -7.32 -5.19 7.14
CA GLY A 59 -8.75 -5.14 6.86
C GLY A 59 -9.23 -3.92 6.09
N ILE A 60 -8.31 -3.19 5.45
CA ILE A 60 -8.58 -1.96 4.68
C ILE A 60 -9.14 -2.31 3.29
N ILE A 61 -8.60 -3.36 2.68
CA ILE A 61 -9.04 -3.85 1.36
C ILE A 61 -9.60 -5.26 1.46
N GLU A 62 -10.46 -5.57 0.50
CA GLU A 62 -10.96 -6.90 0.22
C GLU A 62 -10.41 -7.34 -1.15
N VAL A 63 -9.64 -8.42 -1.17
CA VAL A 63 -9.12 -9.02 -2.40
C VAL A 63 -10.21 -9.95 -2.96
N LEU A 64 -10.70 -9.62 -4.15
CA LEU A 64 -11.77 -10.34 -4.83
C LEU A 64 -11.24 -11.47 -5.70
N TYR A 65 -10.05 -11.26 -6.30
CA TYR A 65 -9.38 -12.25 -7.12
C TYR A 65 -7.86 -12.00 -7.11
N GLN A 66 -7.08 -13.08 -7.10
CA GLN A 66 -5.61 -12.99 -7.06
C GLN A 66 -4.98 -14.20 -7.75
N THR A 67 -3.97 -13.94 -8.57
CA THR A 67 -3.05 -14.92 -9.15
C THR A 67 -1.61 -14.52 -8.82
N ASP A 68 -0.62 -15.24 -9.35
CA ASP A 68 0.77 -14.83 -9.24
C ASP A 68 1.02 -13.45 -9.89
N ASP A 69 0.48 -13.16 -11.06
CA ASP A 69 0.81 -11.93 -11.78
C ASP A 69 -0.25 -10.83 -11.64
N TYR A 70 -1.46 -11.15 -11.16
CA TYR A 70 -2.63 -10.29 -11.19
C TYR A 70 -3.35 -10.20 -9.86
N VAL A 71 -3.97 -9.04 -9.62
CA VAL A 71 -4.86 -8.81 -8.49
C VAL A 71 -6.10 -8.03 -8.91
N PHE A 72 -7.21 -8.32 -8.26
CA PHE A 72 -8.39 -7.47 -8.21
C PHE A 72 -8.80 -7.31 -6.76
N TYR A 73 -8.84 -6.06 -6.29
CA TYR A 73 -9.28 -5.72 -4.95
C TYR A 73 -10.23 -4.52 -4.98
N LYS A 74 -10.96 -4.38 -3.88
CA LYS A 74 -11.70 -3.17 -3.54
C LYS A 74 -11.37 -2.71 -2.13
N ILE A 75 -11.56 -1.42 -1.85
CA ILE A 75 -11.57 -0.94 -0.47
C ILE A 75 -12.81 -1.49 0.23
N ARG A 76 -12.63 -1.99 1.45
CA ARG A 76 -13.70 -2.61 2.21
C ARG A 76 -14.78 -1.59 2.55
N GLU A 77 -16.04 -2.00 2.52
CA GLU A 77 -17.15 -1.11 2.87
C GLU A 77 -17.00 -0.56 4.30
N GLY A 78 -17.34 0.71 4.49
CA GLY A 78 -17.15 1.42 5.75
C GLY A 78 -15.73 1.95 5.99
N ILE A 79 -14.75 1.62 5.14
CA ILE A 79 -13.41 2.19 5.24
C ILE A 79 -13.29 3.50 4.47
N ASN A 80 -12.88 4.56 5.16
CA ASN A 80 -12.58 5.85 4.56
C ASN A 80 -11.07 6.00 4.30
N LYS A 81 -10.65 5.77 3.06
CA LYS A 81 -9.23 5.88 2.69
C LYS A 81 -8.61 7.26 2.96
N LYS A 82 -9.42 8.34 2.90
CA LYS A 82 -8.91 9.70 3.13
C LYS A 82 -8.51 9.90 4.59
N GLU A 83 -9.23 9.29 5.52
CA GLU A 83 -8.88 9.32 6.95
C GLU A 83 -7.62 8.51 7.23
N ILE A 84 -7.46 7.37 6.57
CA ILE A 84 -6.22 6.57 6.64
C ILE A 84 -5.03 7.38 6.13
N ILE A 85 -5.15 7.98 4.95
CA ILE A 85 -4.09 8.81 4.35
C ILE A 85 -3.72 9.97 5.28
N ARG A 86 -4.71 10.69 5.82
CA ARG A 86 -4.48 11.76 6.81
C ARG A 86 -3.77 11.23 8.05
N GLY A 87 -4.20 10.09 8.58
CA GLY A 87 -3.59 9.46 9.75
C GLY A 87 -2.14 9.04 9.54
N ILE A 88 -1.74 8.74 8.30
CA ILE A 88 -0.34 8.46 7.93
C ILE A 88 0.45 9.77 7.79
N GLN A 89 -0.10 10.79 7.13
CA GLN A 89 0.59 12.07 6.88
C GLN A 89 0.84 12.91 8.14
N HIS A 90 0.02 12.76 9.18
CA HIS A 90 0.10 13.54 10.41
C HIS A 90 0.84 12.81 11.56
N LYS A 91 1.49 11.67 11.30
CA LYS A 91 2.29 10.89 12.28
C LYS A 91 3.78 11.20 12.22
#